data_AF-A0A0A1X0K4-F1
#
_entry.id   AF-A0A0A1X0K4-F1
#
_cell.length_a   1.000
_cell.length_b   1.000
_cell.length_c   1.000
_cell.angle_alpha   90.00
_cell.angle_beta   90.00
_cell.angle_gamma   90.00
#
_symmetry.space_group_name_H-M   'P 1'
#
loop_
_entity.id
_entity.type
_entity.pdbx_description
1 polymer ?
#
loop_
_entity_poly.entity_id
_entity_poly.type
_entity_poly.pdbx_seq_one_letter_code
_entity_poly.pdbx_strand_id
1 'polypeptide(L)'
;MYKLNSMNSVVIPAIEASDIPYGKFKILFINVFTILYKAATLSPRKLGMDLKTINKALETSCCNTLLSHLHIIFVSLLILAKFIFGYVGLAANILALFPILAEEFADLLVPSIYTQFVENIIFTIIEVIVGGLTVRYCMPCKISLFTIFLAKNIIQISVGIAALNMYTDLHQSLMYHIEETDSDIETDQKEFFLRKESFI
;
A
#
# COMPACT_ATOMS: atom_id res chain seq x y z
N MET A 1 -22.47 67.65 10.27
CA MET A 1 -21.88 66.69 9.31
C MET A 1 -20.81 65.90 10.06
N TYR A 2 -21.17 64.76 10.67
CA TYR A 2 -20.23 63.86 11.33
C TYR A 2 -20.30 62.52 10.61
N LYS A 3 -19.17 62.10 10.07
CA LYS A 3 -18.97 60.88 9.28
C LYS A 3 -18.94 59.71 10.27
N LEU A 4 -19.84 58.74 10.09
CA LEU A 4 -19.83 57.47 10.84
C LEU A 4 -18.50 56.74 10.54
N ASN A 5 -17.73 56.46 11.59
CA ASN A 5 -16.59 55.56 11.52
C ASN A 5 -17.12 54.12 11.36
N SER A 6 -16.81 53.52 10.21
CA SER A 6 -17.06 52.11 9.92
C SER A 6 -16.33 51.24 10.93
N MET A 7 -17.07 50.36 11.60
CA MET A 7 -16.54 49.29 12.43
C MET A 7 -15.55 48.44 11.61
N ASN A 8 -14.35 48.26 12.16
CA ASN A 8 -13.41 47.23 11.72
C ASN A 8 -14.07 45.86 11.96
N SER A 9 -14.63 45.26 10.92
CA SER A 9 -14.83 43.82 10.92
C SER A 9 -13.44 43.18 10.88
N VAL A 10 -13.00 42.69 12.03
CA VAL A 10 -11.89 41.74 12.11
C VAL A 10 -12.27 40.58 11.21
N VAL A 11 -11.64 40.53 10.03
CA VAL A 11 -11.70 39.38 9.14
C VAL A 11 -10.95 38.28 9.87
N ILE A 12 -11.70 37.50 10.64
CA ILE A 12 -11.28 36.17 11.06
C ILE A 12 -11.03 35.45 9.74
N PRO A 13 -9.81 34.97 9.44
CA PRO A 13 -9.63 34.15 8.26
C PRO A 13 -10.55 32.96 8.46
N ALA A 14 -11.61 32.90 7.64
CA ALA A 14 -12.29 31.65 7.40
C ALA A 14 -11.17 30.68 7.07
N ILE A 15 -11.02 29.65 7.89
CA ILE A 15 -10.21 28.50 7.55
C ILE A 15 -10.89 27.98 6.29
N GLU A 16 -10.41 28.43 5.14
CA GLU A 16 -10.72 27.83 3.85
C GLU A 16 -10.34 26.38 4.07
N ALA A 17 -11.36 25.53 4.18
CA ALA A 17 -11.17 24.11 4.01
C ALA A 17 -10.45 24.00 2.68
N SER A 18 -9.15 23.75 2.75
CA SER A 18 -8.32 23.46 1.59
C SER A 18 -9.11 22.45 0.78
N ASP A 19 -9.63 22.89 -0.37
CA ASP A 19 -10.35 22.03 -1.30
C ASP A 19 -9.31 21.07 -1.86
N ILE A 20 -9.03 20.01 -1.09
CA ILE A 20 -8.15 18.92 -1.49
C ILE A 20 -8.78 18.37 -2.78
N PRO A 21 -8.07 18.39 -3.92
CA PRO A 21 -8.62 17.91 -5.16
C PRO A 21 -9.13 16.48 -4.97
N TYR A 22 -10.32 16.18 -5.49
CA TYR A 22 -11.05 14.93 -5.22
C TYR A 22 -10.19 13.66 -5.42
N GLY A 23 -9.27 13.68 -6.38
CA GLY A 23 -8.29 12.61 -6.59
C GLY A 23 -7.34 12.39 -5.40
N LYS A 24 -6.81 13.47 -4.82
CA LYS A 24 -5.91 13.44 -3.65
C LYS A 24 -6.62 12.92 -2.41
N PHE A 25 -7.86 13.37 -2.16
CA PHE A 25 -8.66 12.85 -1.04
C PHE A 25 -8.92 11.34 -1.19
N LYS A 26 -9.22 10.86 -2.42
CA LYS A 26 -9.46 9.44 -2.69
C LYS A 26 -8.23 8.57 -2.37
N ILE A 27 -7.04 8.99 -2.81
CA ILE A 27 -5.79 8.24 -2.56
C ILE A 27 -5.44 8.27 -1.07
N LEU A 28 -5.54 9.45 -0.45
CA LEU A 28 -5.26 9.61 0.97
C LEU A 28 -6.18 8.76 1.83
N PHE A 29 -7.48 8.75 1.53
CA PHE A 29 -8.45 7.92 2.24
C PHE A 29 -8.11 6.43 2.13
N ILE A 30 -7.79 5.94 0.93
CA ILE A 30 -7.42 4.54 0.71
C ILE A 30 -6.13 4.18 1.46
N ASN A 31 -5.13 5.07 1.44
CA ASN A 31 -3.88 4.86 2.16
C ASN A 31 -4.11 4.78 3.68
N VAL A 32 -4.80 5.77 4.26
CA VAL A 32 -5.12 5.80 5.70
C VAL A 32 -5.98 4.60 6.10
N PHE A 33 -6.98 4.23 5.30
CA PHE A 33 -7.78 3.04 5.54
C PHE A 33 -6.91 1.77 5.53
N THR A 34 -5.96 1.68 4.60
CA THR A 34 -5.03 0.54 4.52
C THR A 34 -4.12 0.48 5.75
N ILE A 35 -3.61 1.62 6.23
CA ILE A 35 -2.82 1.70 7.47
C ILE A 35 -3.65 1.18 8.65
N LEU A 36 -4.87 1.70 8.83
CA LEU A 36 -5.75 1.29 9.93
C LEU A 36 -6.10 -0.20 9.85
N TYR A 37 -6.44 -0.69 8.67
CA TYR A 37 -6.74 -2.11 8.44
C TYR A 37 -5.54 -3.00 8.74
N LYS A 38 -4.35 -2.67 8.24
CA LYS A 38 -3.11 -3.41 8.52
C LYS A 38 -2.76 -3.38 10.00
N ALA A 39 -2.82 -2.21 10.65
CA ALA A 39 -2.55 -2.07 12.08
C ALA A 39 -3.53 -2.90 12.95
N ALA A 40 -4.81 -2.95 12.58
CA ALA A 40 -5.81 -3.73 13.30
C ALA A 40 -5.64 -5.26 13.11
N THR A 41 -5.13 -5.68 11.95
CA THR A 41 -5.02 -7.10 11.58
C THR A 41 -3.66 -7.72 11.92
N LEU A 42 -2.60 -6.91 11.97
CA LEU A 42 -1.25 -7.29 12.41
C LEU A 42 -1.21 -7.44 13.93
N SER A 43 -1.65 -8.60 14.41
CA SER A 43 -1.54 -8.96 15.82
C SER A 43 -0.61 -10.17 16.01
N PRO A 44 0.48 -10.02 16.79
CA PRO A 44 1.38 -11.14 17.13
C PRO A 44 0.63 -12.30 17.80
N ARG A 45 -0.45 -11.98 18.52
CA ARG A 45 -1.33 -12.97 19.16
C ARG A 45 -2.03 -13.87 18.15
N LYS A 46 -2.51 -13.31 17.03
CA LYS A 46 -3.14 -14.08 15.96
C LYS A 46 -2.12 -14.99 15.26
N LEU A 47 -0.92 -14.46 14.98
CA LEU A 47 0.19 -15.27 14.46
C LEU A 47 0.51 -16.46 15.37
N GLY A 48 0.62 -16.21 16.69
CA GLY A 48 0.87 -17.27 17.66
C GLY A 48 -0.24 -18.33 17.70
N MET A 49 -1.51 -17.93 17.55
CA MET A 49 -2.64 -18.86 17.45
C MET A 49 -2.60 -19.69 16.16
N ASP A 50 -2.28 -19.06 15.03
CA ASP A 50 -2.19 -19.72 13.73
C ASP A 50 -1.04 -20.76 13.74
N LEU A 51 0.14 -20.38 14.23
CA LEU A 51 1.27 -21.29 14.39
C LEU A 51 0.97 -22.43 15.38
N LYS A 52 0.27 -22.14 16.48
CA LYS A 52 -0.15 -23.19 17.43
C LYS A 52 -1.15 -24.17 16.80
N THR A 53 -2.04 -23.68 15.94
CA THR A 53 -3.02 -24.51 15.23
C THR A 53 -2.32 -25.41 14.21
N ILE A 54 -1.34 -24.87 13.49
CA ILE A 54 -0.52 -25.62 12.54
C ILE A 54 0.35 -26.65 13.26
N ASN A 55 0.97 -26.29 14.38
CA ASN A 55 1.75 -27.23 15.18
C ASN A 55 0.88 -28.36 15.76
N LYS A 56 -0.34 -28.05 16.20
CA LYS A 56 -1.30 -29.09 16.63
C LYS A 56 -1.71 -30.00 15.45
N ALA A 57 -1.89 -29.44 14.26
CA ALA A 57 -2.16 -30.22 13.05
C ALA A 57 -0.96 -31.11 12.65
N LEU A 58 0.27 -30.64 12.90
CA LEU A 58 1.50 -31.39 12.71
C LEU A 58 1.58 -32.58 13.70
N GLU A 59 1.30 -32.35 14.97
CA GLU A 59 1.33 -33.36 16.03
C GLU A 59 0.23 -34.43 15.88
N THR A 60 -0.91 -34.08 15.29
CA THR A 60 -2.06 -34.99 15.11
C THR A 60 -2.12 -35.67 13.75
N SER A 61 -1.22 -35.33 12.82
CA SER A 61 -1.14 -35.94 11.50
C SER A 61 -0.59 -37.38 11.61
N CYS A 62 -1.47 -38.39 11.62
CA CYS A 62 -1.09 -39.81 11.58
C CYS A 62 -0.40 -40.26 10.27
N CYS A 63 -0.33 -39.41 9.24
CA CYS A 63 0.34 -39.73 7.98
C CYS A 63 1.83 -39.31 8.02
N ASN A 64 2.68 -40.25 8.43
CA ASN A 64 4.13 -40.16 8.38
C ASN A 64 4.67 -40.18 6.94
N THR A 65 4.64 -39.04 6.26
CA THR A 65 5.52 -38.81 5.12
C THR A 65 6.30 -37.53 5.36
N LEU A 66 7.63 -37.60 5.18
CA LEU A 66 8.55 -36.46 5.26
C LEU A 66 8.04 -35.25 4.45
N LEU A 67 7.34 -35.52 3.36
CA LEU A 67 6.65 -34.54 2.51
C LEU A 67 5.58 -33.71 3.25
N SER A 68 4.78 -34.33 4.12
CA SER A 68 3.74 -33.64 4.91
C SER A 68 4.36 -32.71 5.95
N HIS A 69 5.40 -33.16 6.66
CA HIS A 69 6.14 -32.32 7.61
C HIS A 69 6.81 -31.13 6.92
N LEU A 70 7.46 -31.35 5.76
CA LEU A 70 8.10 -30.29 5.00
C LEU A 70 7.09 -29.28 4.48
N HIS A 71 5.93 -29.73 4.01
CA HIS A 71 4.83 -28.86 3.60
C HIS A 71 4.32 -28.00 4.77
N ILE A 72 4.14 -28.57 5.96
CA ILE A 72 3.66 -27.84 7.14
C ILE A 72 4.68 -26.80 7.63
N ILE A 73 5.98 -27.14 7.62
CA ILE A 73 7.07 -26.19 7.92
C ILE A 73 7.06 -25.06 6.90
N PHE A 74 6.90 -25.37 5.60
CA PHE A 74 6.83 -24.36 4.54
C PHE A 74 5.64 -23.40 4.74
N VAL A 75 4.45 -23.93 5.05
CA VAL A 75 3.26 -23.10 5.36
C VAL A 75 3.53 -22.19 6.57
N SER A 76 4.20 -22.70 7.61
CA SER A 76 4.54 -21.92 8.80
C SER A 76 5.50 -20.78 8.49
N LEU A 77 6.56 -21.05 7.70
CA LEU A 77 7.51 -20.04 7.24
C LEU A 77 6.84 -18.99 6.34
N LEU A 78 5.91 -19.42 5.48
CA LEU A 78 5.16 -18.51 4.61
C LEU A 78 4.30 -17.55 5.44
N ILE A 79 3.62 -18.05 6.47
CA ILE A 79 2.81 -17.21 7.37
C ILE A 79 3.70 -16.21 8.12
N LEU A 80 4.87 -16.65 8.61
CA LEU A 80 5.83 -15.76 9.25
C LEU A 80 6.35 -14.69 8.28
N ALA A 81 6.69 -15.07 7.05
CA ALA A 81 7.13 -14.14 6.02
C ALA A 81 6.05 -13.10 5.70
N LYS A 82 4.78 -13.53 5.52
CA LYS A 82 3.65 -12.61 5.32
C LYS A 82 3.45 -11.66 6.50
N PHE A 83 3.68 -12.12 7.72
CA PHE A 83 3.60 -11.27 8.90
C PHE A 83 4.70 -10.20 8.92
N ILE A 84 5.95 -10.57 8.63
CA ILE A 84 7.07 -9.62 8.54
C ILE A 84 6.82 -8.61 7.43
N PHE A 85 6.47 -9.07 6.22
CA PHE A 85 6.17 -8.19 5.10
C PHE A 85 4.98 -7.29 5.39
N GLY A 86 3.97 -7.76 6.13
CA GLY A 86 2.86 -6.93 6.59
C GLY A 86 3.30 -5.71 7.40
N TYR A 87 4.31 -5.84 8.26
CA TYR A 87 4.92 -4.69 8.96
C TYR A 87 5.69 -3.78 8.01
N VAL A 88 6.45 -4.35 7.07
CA VAL A 88 7.18 -3.57 6.06
C VAL A 88 6.20 -2.77 5.20
N GLY A 89 5.08 -3.36 4.78
CA GLY A 89 4.05 -2.69 4.01
C GLY A 89 3.24 -1.68 4.85
N LEU A 90 3.09 -1.88 6.16
CA LEU A 90 2.54 -0.85 7.05
C LEU A 90 3.47 0.36 7.11
N ALA A 91 4.77 0.14 7.32
CA ALA A 91 5.76 1.21 7.35
C ALA A 91 5.85 1.95 6.01
N ALA A 92 5.81 1.22 4.89
CA ALA A 92 5.81 1.81 3.56
C ALA A 92 4.56 2.67 3.29
N ASN A 93 3.38 2.23 3.75
CA ASN A 93 2.16 3.04 3.63
C ASN A 93 2.23 4.31 4.49
N ILE A 94 2.82 4.25 5.69
CA ILE A 94 3.05 5.44 6.54
C ILE A 94 4.00 6.42 5.84
N LEU A 95 5.08 5.93 5.22
CA LEU A 95 6.01 6.77 4.46
C LEU A 95 5.31 7.42 3.25
N ALA A 96 4.42 6.70 2.58
CA ALA A 96 3.66 7.22 1.44
C ALA A 96 2.69 8.36 1.81
N LEU A 97 2.37 8.60 3.09
CA LEU A 97 1.58 9.77 3.49
C LEU A 97 2.28 11.08 3.14
N PHE A 98 3.61 11.14 3.24
CA PHE A 98 4.40 12.33 2.94
C PHE A 98 4.23 12.80 1.49
N PRO A 99 4.58 11.99 0.47
CA PRO A 99 4.40 12.39 -0.92
C PRO A 99 2.93 12.60 -1.32
N ILE A 100 1.97 11.91 -0.70
CA ILE A 100 0.54 12.15 -0.95
C ILE A 100 0.11 13.54 -0.45
N LEU A 101 0.61 14.00 0.70
CA LEU A 101 0.22 15.29 1.28
C LEU A 101 1.03 16.44 0.71
N ALA A 102 2.35 16.29 0.65
CA ALA A 102 3.30 17.31 0.26
C ALA A 102 3.40 17.49 -1.27
N GLU A 103 2.89 16.53 -2.05
CA GLU A 103 3.01 16.52 -3.53
C GLU A 103 4.46 16.63 -4.03
N GLU A 104 5.41 16.16 -3.21
CA GLU A 104 6.84 16.18 -3.47
C GLU A 104 7.44 14.80 -3.12
N PHE A 105 8.62 14.49 -3.68
CA PHE A 105 9.38 13.25 -3.40
C PHE A 105 8.69 11.94 -3.83
N ALA A 106 8.46 11.77 -5.15
CA ALA A 106 7.85 10.56 -5.71
C ALA A 106 8.59 9.26 -5.32
N ASP A 107 9.91 9.31 -5.10
CA ASP A 107 10.72 8.16 -4.70
C ASP A 107 10.25 7.50 -3.39
N LEU A 108 9.64 8.26 -2.47
CA LEU A 108 9.09 7.72 -1.22
C LEU A 108 7.84 6.85 -1.44
N LEU A 109 7.23 6.90 -2.62
CA LEU A 109 6.10 6.04 -3.00
C LEU A 109 6.57 4.65 -3.44
N VAL A 110 7.80 4.50 -3.93
CA VAL A 110 8.34 3.23 -4.47
C VAL A 110 8.29 2.07 -3.46
N PRO A 111 8.67 2.25 -2.18
CA PRO A 111 8.52 1.19 -1.18
C PRO A 111 7.07 0.72 -0.98
N SER A 112 6.09 1.64 -1.07
CA SER A 112 4.67 1.30 -0.95
C SER A 112 4.18 0.48 -2.16
N ILE A 113 4.58 0.89 -3.37
CA ILE A 113 4.29 0.15 -4.61
C ILE A 113 4.87 -1.27 -4.53
N TYR A 114 6.14 -1.40 -4.14
CA TYR A 114 6.81 -2.70 -4.04
C TYR A 114 6.17 -3.61 -3.00
N THR A 115 5.87 -3.08 -1.81
CA THR A 115 5.24 -3.88 -0.74
C THR A 115 3.82 -4.32 -1.13
N GLN A 116 3.03 -3.47 -1.79
CA GLN A 116 1.72 -3.87 -2.31
C GLN A 116 1.81 -4.95 -3.37
N PHE A 117 2.78 -4.87 -4.28
CA PHE A 117 3.02 -5.91 -5.28
C PHE A 117 3.36 -7.25 -4.61
N VAL A 118 4.31 -7.26 -3.67
CA VAL A 118 4.73 -8.48 -2.97
C VAL A 118 3.58 -9.07 -2.14
N GLU A 119 2.89 -8.27 -1.35
CA GLU A 119 1.82 -8.72 -0.47
C GLU A 119 0.56 -9.20 -1.20
N ASN A 120 0.11 -8.42 -2.18
CA ASN A 120 -1.19 -8.68 -2.82
C ASN A 120 -1.09 -9.60 -4.04
N ILE A 121 0.08 -9.67 -4.69
CA ILE A 121 0.28 -10.49 -5.90
C ILE A 121 1.15 -11.70 -5.58
N ILE A 122 2.41 -11.51 -5.20
CA ILE A 122 3.36 -12.63 -5.03
C ILE A 122 2.87 -13.59 -3.94
N PHE A 123 2.63 -13.09 -2.73
CA PHE A 123 2.21 -13.94 -1.62
C PHE A 123 0.84 -14.59 -1.84
N THR A 124 -0.05 -13.95 -2.60
CA THR A 124 -1.35 -14.49 -2.95
C THR A 124 -1.23 -15.64 -3.95
N ILE A 125 -0.38 -15.50 -4.97
CA ILE A 125 -0.08 -16.58 -5.93
C ILE A 125 0.53 -17.78 -5.21
N ILE A 126 1.50 -17.55 -4.32
CA ILE A 126 2.10 -18.64 -3.54
C ILE A 126 1.03 -19.30 -2.65
N GLU A 127 0.12 -18.54 -2.03
CA GLU A 127 -0.99 -19.09 -1.24
C GLU A 127 -1.90 -19.99 -2.09
N VAL A 128 -2.21 -19.58 -3.32
CA VAL A 128 -3.02 -20.39 -4.25
C VAL A 128 -2.32 -21.70 -4.59
N ILE A 129 -1.02 -21.66 -4.87
CA ILE A 129 -0.21 -22.87 -5.17
C ILE A 129 -0.21 -23.81 -3.96
N VAL A 130 0.10 -23.29 -2.78
CA VAL A 130 0.14 -24.08 -1.53
C VAL A 130 -1.23 -24.64 -1.18
N GLY A 131 -2.29 -23.83 -1.31
CA GLY A 131 -3.67 -24.29 -1.10
C GLY A 131 -4.05 -25.40 -2.07
N GLY A 132 -3.65 -25.30 -3.34
CA GLY A 132 -3.87 -26.32 -4.35
C GLY A 132 -3.13 -27.63 -4.04
N LEU A 133 -1.87 -27.55 -3.61
CA LEU A 133 -1.10 -28.70 -3.14
C LEU A 133 -1.75 -29.34 -1.90
N THR A 134 -2.19 -28.53 -0.95
CA THR A 134 -2.85 -28.99 0.28
C THR A 134 -4.13 -29.77 -0.03
N VAL A 135 -4.97 -29.26 -0.92
CA VAL A 135 -6.24 -29.92 -1.27
C VAL A 135 -5.97 -31.20 -2.07
N ARG A 136 -5.01 -31.17 -2.99
CA ARG A 136 -4.67 -32.34 -3.82
C ARG A 136 -4.07 -33.49 -3.03
N TYR A 137 -3.17 -33.20 -2.08
CA TYR A 137 -2.38 -34.22 -1.39
C TYR A 137 -2.82 -34.49 0.06
N CYS A 138 -3.44 -33.52 0.74
CA CYS A 138 -3.78 -33.64 2.16
C CYS A 138 -5.29 -33.69 2.42
N MET A 139 -6.13 -33.06 1.59
CA MET A 139 -7.59 -32.97 1.82
C MET A 139 -8.44 -33.03 0.53
N PRO A 140 -8.41 -34.15 -0.23
CA PRO A 140 -9.05 -34.25 -1.54
C PRO A 140 -10.58 -34.15 -1.49
N CYS A 141 -11.22 -34.44 -0.36
CA CYS A 141 -12.69 -34.33 -0.22
C CYS A 141 -13.18 -32.89 0.01
N LYS A 142 -12.29 -31.91 0.20
CA LYS A 142 -12.63 -30.53 0.58
C LYS A 142 -12.49 -29.52 -0.57
N ILE A 143 -12.84 -29.94 -1.79
CA ILE A 143 -12.75 -29.11 -3.01
C ILE A 143 -13.58 -27.82 -2.89
N SER A 144 -14.75 -27.87 -2.24
CA SER A 144 -15.57 -26.67 -2.03
C SER A 144 -14.85 -25.58 -1.23
N LEU A 145 -14.07 -25.95 -0.21
CA LEU A 145 -13.25 -24.99 0.55
C LEU A 145 -12.14 -24.40 -0.32
N PHE A 146 -11.58 -25.18 -1.25
CA PHE A 146 -10.62 -24.68 -2.22
C PHE A 146 -11.23 -23.65 -3.18
N THR A 147 -12.46 -23.86 -3.64
CA THR A 147 -13.15 -22.89 -4.52
C THR A 147 -13.37 -21.55 -3.82
N ILE A 148 -13.81 -21.57 -2.56
CA ILE A 148 -13.97 -20.35 -1.75
C ILE A 148 -12.62 -19.67 -1.53
N PHE A 149 -11.58 -20.46 -1.24
CA PHE A 149 -10.23 -19.97 -1.09
C PHE A 149 -9.71 -19.33 -2.38
N LEU A 150 -9.92 -19.96 -3.54
CA LEU A 150 -9.52 -19.43 -4.84
C LEU A 150 -10.23 -18.10 -5.14
N ALA A 151 -11.55 -18.04 -4.91
CA ALA A 151 -12.34 -16.82 -5.10
C ALA A 151 -11.82 -15.67 -4.23
N LYS A 152 -11.53 -15.93 -2.95
CA LYS A 152 -10.91 -14.95 -2.04
C LYS A 152 -9.60 -14.41 -2.61
N ASN A 153 -8.72 -15.30 -3.08
CA ASN A 153 -7.40 -14.91 -3.63
C ASN A 153 -7.53 -14.13 -4.94
N ILE A 154 -8.49 -14.46 -5.81
CA ILE A 154 -8.76 -13.71 -7.05
C ILE A 154 -9.19 -12.28 -6.70
N ILE A 155 -10.14 -12.13 -5.77
CA ILE A 155 -10.60 -10.80 -5.32
C ILE A 155 -9.42 -10.00 -4.75
N GLN A 156 -8.57 -10.63 -3.94
CA GLN A 156 -7.39 -9.99 -3.37
C GLN A 156 -6.40 -9.51 -4.44
N ILE A 157 -6.14 -10.31 -5.48
CA ILE A 157 -5.28 -9.91 -6.60
C ILE A 157 -5.91 -8.76 -7.38
N SER A 158 -7.21 -8.83 -7.70
CA SER A 158 -7.91 -7.78 -8.44
C SER A 158 -7.87 -6.43 -7.70
N VAL A 159 -8.15 -6.43 -6.40
CA VAL A 159 -8.06 -5.24 -5.56
C VAL A 159 -6.60 -4.76 -5.44
N GLY A 160 -5.65 -5.69 -5.31
CA GLY A 160 -4.23 -5.39 -5.26
C GLY A 160 -3.71 -4.68 -6.53
N ILE A 161 -4.12 -5.15 -7.71
CA ILE A 161 -3.77 -4.53 -9.00
C ILE A 161 -4.40 -3.14 -9.12
N ALA A 162 -5.67 -2.98 -8.71
CA ALA A 162 -6.34 -1.69 -8.74
C ALA A 162 -5.65 -0.66 -7.84
N ALA A 163 -5.25 -1.07 -6.63
CA ALA A 163 -4.45 -0.24 -5.74
C ALA A 163 -3.09 0.10 -6.37
N LEU A 164 -2.37 -0.91 -6.88
CA LEU A 164 -1.06 -0.72 -7.50
C LEU A 164 -1.10 0.29 -8.65
N ASN A 165 -2.10 0.18 -9.53
CA ASN A 165 -2.29 1.12 -10.62
C ASN A 165 -2.51 2.55 -10.11
N MET A 166 -3.27 2.71 -9.03
CA MET A 166 -3.50 4.02 -8.42
C MET A 166 -2.22 4.64 -7.83
N TYR A 167 -1.38 3.84 -7.17
CA TYR A 167 -0.10 4.32 -6.64
C TYR A 167 0.91 4.62 -7.76
N THR A 168 0.94 3.80 -8.81
CA THR A 168 1.81 4.04 -9.98
C THR A 168 1.41 5.29 -10.75
N ASP A 169 0.10 5.51 -10.95
CA ASP A 169 -0.43 6.72 -11.60
C ASP A 169 -0.06 7.98 -10.80
N LEU A 170 -0.20 7.92 -9.47
CA LEU A 170 0.24 9.02 -8.60
C LEU A 170 1.76 9.26 -8.70
N HIS A 171 2.56 8.20 -8.69
CA HIS A 171 4.02 8.32 -8.85
C HIS A 171 4.40 8.98 -10.18
N GLN A 172 3.72 8.60 -11.27
CA GLN A 172 3.97 9.18 -12.59
C GLN A 172 3.55 10.64 -12.68
N SER A 173 2.40 11.00 -12.10
CA SER A 173 1.94 12.39 -12.02
C SER A 173 2.91 13.27 -11.22
N LEU A 174 3.43 12.76 -10.09
CA LEU A 174 4.43 13.47 -9.29
C LEU A 174 5.75 13.66 -10.04
N MET A 175 6.24 12.63 -10.75
CA MET A 175 7.46 12.73 -11.54
C MET A 175 7.33 13.73 -12.70
N TYR A 176 6.18 13.75 -13.39
CA TYR A 176 5.94 14.69 -14.49
C TYR A 176 5.91 16.15 -14.01
N HIS A 177 5.28 16.43 -12.85
CA HIS A 177 5.29 17.77 -12.27
C HIS A 177 6.68 18.24 -11.85
N ILE A 178 7.53 17.34 -11.38
CA ILE A 178 8.93 17.66 -11.03
C ILE A 178 9.72 17.99 -12.31
N GLU A 179 9.59 17.19 -13.37
CA GLU A 179 10.27 17.44 -14.66
C GLU A 179 9.82 18.76 -15.31
N GLU A 180 8.53 19.08 -15.26
CA GLU A 180 8.00 20.34 -15.80
C GLU A 180 8.54 21.55 -15.01
N THR A 181 8.55 21.46 -13.67
CA THR A 181 9.09 22.51 -12.78
C THR A 181 10.60 22.73 -13.00
N ASP A 182 11.39 21.66 -13.14
CA ASP A 182 12.83 21.77 -13.43
C ASP A 182 13.08 22.37 -14.83
N SER A 183 12.25 22.05 -15.81
CA SER A 183 12.34 22.61 -17.15
C SER A 183 11.97 24.10 -17.21
N ASP A 184 10.96 24.53 -16.43
CA ASP A 184 10.58 25.92 -16.31
C ASP A 184 11.66 26.75 -15.60
N ILE A 185 12.28 26.19 -14.55
CA ILE A 185 13.40 26.84 -13.85
C ILE A 185 14.63 26.98 -14.76
N GLU A 186 14.95 25.97 -15.59
CA GLU A 186 16.03 26.06 -16.58
C GLU A 186 15.72 27.11 -17.67
N THR A 187 14.46 27.22 -18.08
CA THR A 187 14.03 28.16 -19.12
C THR A 187 14.06 29.59 -18.59
N ASP A 188 13.58 29.82 -17.36
CA ASP A 188 13.58 31.13 -16.70
C ASP A 188 15.02 31.59 -16.36
N GLN A 189 15.92 30.65 -16.01
CA GLN A 189 17.36 30.95 -15.91
C GLN A 189 17.95 31.38 -17.26
N LYS A 190 17.71 30.63 -18.34
CA LYS A 190 18.23 30.97 -19.68
C LYS A 190 17.72 32.33 -20.15
N GLU A 191 16.45 32.66 -19.92
CA GLU A 191 15.92 34.00 -20.23
C GLU A 191 16.56 35.09 -19.36
N PHE A 192 16.79 34.84 -18.08
CA PHE A 192 17.53 35.78 -17.21
C PHE A 192 18.98 35.99 -17.66
N PHE A 193 19.67 34.94 -18.12
CA PHE A 193 21.04 35.03 -18.64
C PHE A 193 21.09 35.80 -19.97
N LEU A 194 20.19 35.52 -20.91
CA LEU A 194 20.08 36.25 -22.19
C LEU A 194 19.73 37.73 -21.99
N ARG A 195 18.85 38.04 -21.04
CA ARG A 195 18.52 39.42 -20.69
C ARG A 195 19.73 40.15 -20.11
N LYS A 196 20.59 39.47 -19.35
CA LYS A 196 21.79 40.06 -18.75
C LYS A 196 22.89 40.36 -19.78
N GLU A 197 23.00 39.55 -20.84
CA GLU A 197 23.93 39.80 -21.95
C GLU A 197 23.45 40.93 -22.89
N SER A 198 22.14 41.18 -22.98
CA SER A 198 21.58 42.29 -23.78
C SER A 198 21.76 43.70 -23.18
N PHE A 199 22.31 43.80 -21.97
CA PHE A 199 22.57 45.06 -21.25
C PHE A 199 24.07 45.45 -21.20
N ILE A 200 24.93 44.79 -21.99
CA ILE A 200 26.33 45.18 -22.24
C ILE A 200 26.45 45.68 -23.68
#